data_AF-A0A398ABA2-F1
#
_entry.id   AF-A0A398ABA2-F1
#
_cell.length_a   1.000
_cell.length_b   1.000
_cell.length_c   1.000
_cell.angle_alpha   90.00
_cell.angle_beta   90.00
_cell.angle_gamma   90.00
#
_symmetry.space_group_name_H-M   'P 1'
#
loop_
_entity.id
_entity.type
_entity.pdbx_description
1 polymer ?
#
loop_
_entity_poly.entity_id
_entity_poly.type
_entity_poly.pdbx_seq_one_letter_code
_entity_poly.pdbx_strand_id
1 'polypeptide(L)'
;MVTWPLYAEQKINAFEMVEELGLAVEIRRFFKGDLLGGEMETVAAEDIERAVRRVMEEGSDVRKRVEEMAEKCHVALEDGGSSQVALRKFVRDVVENVVV
;
A
#
# COMPACT_ATOMS: atom_id res chain seq x y z
N MET A 1 1.15 -6.90 -5.42
CA MET A 1 0.76 -5.93 -6.49
C MET A 1 2.01 -5.33 -7.14
N VAL A 2 1.90 -4.74 -8.32
CA VAL A 2 2.96 -3.88 -8.89
C VAL A 2 2.57 -2.42 -8.65
N THR A 3 3.46 -1.60 -8.05
CA THR A 3 3.18 -0.18 -7.81
C THR A 3 3.40 0.63 -9.10
N TRP A 4 2.42 1.45 -9.46
CA TRP A 4 2.46 2.36 -10.60
C TRP A 4 1.93 3.74 -10.18
N PRO A 5 2.71 4.55 -9.45
CA PRO A 5 2.27 5.85 -8.97
C PRO A 5 2.15 6.85 -10.12
N LEU A 6 1.02 7.53 -10.20
CA LEU A 6 0.70 8.55 -11.21
C LEU A 6 0.64 9.95 -10.60
N TYR A 7 0.02 10.11 -9.42
CA TYR A 7 -0.20 11.43 -8.82
C TYR A 7 -0.40 11.37 -7.29
N ALA A 8 -0.36 12.55 -6.66
CA ALA A 8 -0.63 12.78 -5.24
C ALA A 8 0.14 11.83 -4.29
N GLU A 9 -0.56 11.21 -3.35
CA GLU A 9 0.00 10.39 -2.28
C GLU A 9 0.54 9.04 -2.76
N GLN A 10 0.25 8.65 -4.01
CA GLN A 10 0.58 7.32 -4.52
C GLN A 10 2.07 7.00 -4.47
N LYS A 11 2.95 8.01 -4.53
CA LYS A 11 4.40 7.81 -4.39
C LYS A 11 4.81 7.42 -2.99
N ILE A 12 4.19 8.03 -1.99
CA ILE A 12 4.42 7.70 -0.58
C ILE A 12 3.87 6.29 -0.32
N ASN A 13 2.65 6.01 -0.79
CA ASN A 13 2.07 4.66 -0.67
C ASN A 13 2.93 3.62 -1.39
N ALA A 14 3.49 3.93 -2.58
CA ALA A 14 4.36 3.02 -3.30
C ALA A 14 5.67 2.73 -2.52
N PHE A 15 6.27 3.77 -1.93
CA PHE A 15 7.44 3.63 -1.07
C PHE A 15 7.12 2.76 0.16
N GLU A 16 6.06 3.07 0.89
CA GLU A 16 5.63 2.29 2.07
C GLU A 16 5.36 0.83 1.69
N MET A 17 4.61 0.59 0.61
CA MET A 17 4.27 -0.76 0.16
C MET A 17 5.48 -1.59 -0.29
N VAL A 18 6.50 -0.97 -0.88
CA VAL A 18 7.68 -1.68 -1.43
C VAL A 18 8.81 -1.76 -0.40
N GLU A 19 9.22 -0.63 0.16
CA GLU A 19 10.44 -0.52 0.99
C GLU A 19 10.16 -0.79 2.47
N GLU A 20 9.03 -0.30 3.02
CA GLU A 20 8.74 -0.46 4.45
C GLU A 20 8.01 -1.77 4.76
N LEU A 21 6.93 -2.05 4.05
CA LEU A 21 6.09 -3.23 4.28
C LEU A 21 6.52 -4.44 3.46
N GLY A 22 7.12 -4.22 2.27
CA GLY A 22 7.52 -5.29 1.35
C GLY A 22 6.34 -6.12 0.82
N LEU A 23 5.19 -5.48 0.60
CA LEU A 23 3.94 -6.07 0.12
C LEU A 23 3.74 -5.92 -1.39
N ALA A 24 4.61 -5.17 -2.06
CA ALA A 24 4.51 -4.90 -3.48
C ALA A 24 5.86 -4.96 -4.20
N VAL A 25 5.78 -5.10 -5.52
CA VAL A 25 6.91 -4.99 -6.43
C VAL A 25 6.83 -3.63 -7.10
N GLU A 26 7.93 -2.91 -7.15
CA GLU A 26 7.99 -1.64 -7.87
C GLU A 26 8.13 -1.84 -9.38
N ILE A 27 7.40 -1.05 -10.17
CA ILE A 27 7.57 -1.09 -11.63
C ILE A 27 8.94 -0.57 -12.05
N ARG A 28 9.42 0.51 -11.40
CA ARG A 28 10.71 1.14 -11.65
C ARG A 28 11.15 2.01 -10.47
N ARG A 29 12.43 1.90 -10.09
CA ARG A 29 12.99 2.48 -8.85
C ARG A 29 13.08 4.00 -8.74
N PHE A 30 12.79 4.74 -9.82
CA PHE A 30 12.89 6.20 -9.81
C PHE A 30 11.98 6.80 -10.90
N PHE A 31 10.86 7.39 -10.50
CA PHE A 31 10.09 8.27 -11.40
C PHE A 31 10.82 9.62 -11.47
N LYS A 32 11.61 9.83 -12.54
CA LYS A 32 12.07 11.19 -12.86
C LYS A 32 10.88 11.99 -13.37
N GLY A 33 10.69 13.19 -12.82
CA GLY A 33 9.69 14.16 -13.29
C GLY A 33 8.91 14.89 -12.20
N ASP A 34 9.00 14.44 -10.94
CA ASP A 34 7.99 14.84 -9.96
C ASP A 34 8.19 16.19 -9.28
N LEU A 35 9.35 16.81 -9.43
CA LEU A 35 9.66 18.04 -8.69
C LEU A 35 9.42 19.32 -9.50
N LEU A 36 9.50 19.30 -10.83
CA LEU A 36 9.54 20.53 -11.62
C LEU A 36 9.15 20.27 -13.10
N GLY A 37 7.85 20.13 -13.39
CA GLY A 37 7.31 20.33 -14.75
C GLY A 37 7.91 19.51 -15.89
N GLY A 38 8.46 18.32 -15.61
CA GLY A 38 8.97 17.40 -16.63
C GLY A 38 7.87 16.48 -17.15
N GLU A 39 7.98 16.01 -18.41
CA GLU A 39 7.09 14.98 -18.94
C GLU A 39 7.18 13.71 -18.09
N MET A 40 6.02 13.09 -17.85
CA MET A 40 5.95 11.79 -17.19
C MET A 40 6.70 10.77 -18.08
N GLU A 41 7.83 10.28 -17.57
CA GLU A 41 8.66 9.34 -18.31
C GLU A 41 7.84 8.09 -18.63
N THR A 42 7.78 7.73 -19.91
CA THR A 42 7.08 6.52 -20.34
C THR A 42 7.83 5.29 -19.82
N VAL A 43 7.11 4.38 -19.16
CA VAL A 43 7.69 3.13 -18.65
C VAL A 43 7.98 2.20 -19.84
N ALA A 44 9.21 1.69 -19.93
CA ALA A 44 9.62 0.80 -21.00
C ALA A 44 8.96 -0.59 -20.87
N ALA A 45 8.77 -1.28 -21.99
CA ALA A 45 8.14 -2.61 -21.98
C ALA A 45 8.92 -3.62 -21.13
N GLU A 46 10.24 -3.51 -21.11
CA GLU A 46 11.14 -4.36 -20.33
C GLU A 46 10.97 -4.17 -18.81
N ASP A 47 10.64 -2.94 -18.37
CA ASP A 47 10.34 -2.65 -16.97
C ASP A 47 9.03 -3.31 -16.55
N ILE A 48 8.01 -3.23 -17.41
CA ILE A 48 6.71 -3.87 -17.20
C ILE A 48 6.89 -5.39 -17.12
N GLU A 49 7.59 -5.98 -18.11
CA GLU A 49 7.83 -7.42 -18.16
C GLU A 49 8.54 -7.91 -16.89
N ARG A 50 9.60 -7.22 -16.46
CA ARG A 50 10.34 -7.56 -15.24
C ARG A 50 9.45 -7.48 -14.00
N ALA A 51 8.64 -6.43 -13.86
CA ALA A 51 7.76 -6.27 -12.72
C ALA A 51 6.66 -7.35 -12.68
N VAL A 52 6.07 -7.68 -13.83
CA VAL A 52 5.07 -8.74 -13.96
C VAL A 52 5.68 -10.10 -13.63
N ARG A 53 6.88 -10.42 -14.15
CA ARG A 53 7.56 -11.68 -13.82
C ARG A 53 7.81 -11.81 -12.31
N ARG A 54 8.28 -10.74 -11.66
CA ARG A 54 8.54 -10.72 -10.21
C ARG A 54 7.27 -10.86 -9.38
N VAL A 55 6.17 -10.19 -9.74
CA VAL A 55 4.93 -10.29 -8.96
C VAL A 55 4.25 -11.65 -9.11
N MET A 56 4.49 -12.34 -10.22
CA MET A 56 3.95 -13.68 -10.50
C MET A 56 4.84 -14.81 -9.98
N GLU A 57 6.00 -14.51 -9.39
CA GLU A 57 6.92 -15.50 -8.84
C GLU A 57 6.27 -16.30 -7.70
N GLU A 58 6.15 -17.61 -7.90
CA GLU A 58 5.59 -18.52 -6.91
C GLU A 58 6.49 -18.62 -5.67
N GLY A 59 5.87 -18.65 -4.49
CA GLY A 59 6.60 -18.75 -3.23
C GLY A 59 7.43 -17.52 -2.86
N SER A 60 7.29 -16.41 -3.60
CA SER A 60 7.99 -15.15 -3.31
C SER A 60 7.67 -14.63 -1.91
N ASP A 61 8.67 -14.03 -1.27
CA ASP A 61 8.51 -13.46 0.08
C ASP A 61 7.47 -12.34 0.13
N VAL A 62 7.31 -11.60 -0.98
CA VAL A 62 6.24 -10.60 -1.13
C VAL A 62 4.86 -11.25 -0.95
N ARG A 63 4.63 -12.41 -1.58
CA ARG A 63 3.35 -13.11 -1.48
C ARG A 63 3.07 -13.62 -0.07
N LYS A 64 4.09 -14.19 0.59
CA LYS A 64 3.98 -14.63 2.00
C LYS A 64 3.64 -13.46 2.92
N ARG A 65 4.33 -12.33 2.78
CA ARG A 65 4.04 -11.11 3.56
C ARG A 65 2.64 -10.56 3.31
N VAL A 66 2.16 -10.61 2.07
CA VAL A 66 0.79 -10.21 1.73
C VAL A 66 -0.23 -11.11 2.41
N GLU A 67 -0.02 -12.42 2.42
CA GLU A 67 -0.90 -13.38 3.11
C GLU A 67 -0.91 -13.13 4.63
N GLU A 68 0.26 -12.93 5.24
CA GLU A 68 0.37 -12.57 6.67
C GLU A 68 -0.30 -11.23 7.00
N MET A 69 -0.14 -10.22 6.14
CA MET A 69 -0.76 -8.92 6.33
C MET A 69 -2.29 -8.99 6.16
N ALA A 70 -2.78 -9.78 5.20
CA ALA A 70 -4.21 -9.98 5.00
C ALA A 70 -4.87 -10.57 6.25
N GLU A 71 -4.23 -11.55 6.89
CA GLU A 71 -4.71 -12.13 8.15
C GLU A 71 -4.73 -11.08 9.29
N LYS A 72 -3.65 -10.29 9.44
CA LYS A 72 -3.61 -9.20 10.42
C LYS A 72 -4.72 -8.18 10.20
N CYS A 73 -4.99 -7.82 8.94
CA CYS A 73 -6.09 -6.92 8.58
C CYS A 73 -7.45 -7.53 8.94
N HIS A 74 -7.64 -8.84 8.76
CA HIS A 74 -8.86 -9.53 9.16
C HIS A 74 -9.07 -9.46 10.67
N VAL A 75 -8.08 -9.90 11.45
CA VAL A 75 -8.11 -9.87 12.92
C VAL A 75 -8.31 -8.44 13.47
N ALA A 76 -7.76 -7.42 12.81
CA ALA A 76 -7.96 -6.03 13.23
C ALA A 76 -9.42 -5.56 13.13
N LEU A 77 -10.23 -6.18 12.26
CA LEU A 77 -11.63 -5.84 12.01
C LEU A 77 -12.63 -6.73 12.77
N GLU A 78 -12.21 -7.90 13.24
CA GLU A 78 -13.03 -8.82 14.03
C GLU A 78 -13.49 -8.24 15.38
N ASP A 79 -14.39 -8.95 16.06
CA ASP A 79 -14.85 -8.57 17.40
C ASP A 79 -13.70 -8.52 18.42
N GLY A 80 -13.49 -7.34 19.00
CA GLY A 80 -12.35 -7.08 19.87
C GLY A 80 -11.06 -6.71 19.13
N GLY A 81 -11.07 -6.69 17.80
CA GLY A 81 -9.97 -6.26 16.95
C GLY A 81 -9.62 -4.78 17.10
N SER A 82 -8.37 -4.42 16.80
CA SER A 82 -7.84 -3.08 17.05
C SER A 82 -8.61 -1.96 16.36
N SER A 83 -8.99 -2.14 15.09
CA SER A 83 -9.75 -1.15 14.32
C SER A 83 -11.19 -1.05 14.83
N GLN A 84 -11.80 -2.18 15.20
CA GLN A 84 -13.14 -2.18 15.80
C GLN A 84 -13.15 -1.43 17.14
N VAL A 85 -12.17 -1.70 18.01
CA VAL A 85 -12.02 -1.02 19.31
C VAL A 85 -11.80 0.47 19.12
N ALA A 86 -10.92 0.87 18.19
CA ALA A 86 -10.67 2.27 17.89
C ALA A 86 -11.93 2.99 17.39
N LEU A 87 -12.71 2.37 16.50
CA LEU A 87 -13.96 2.94 16.00
C LEU A 87 -15.02 3.07 17.10
N ARG A 88 -15.19 2.05 17.96
CA ARG A 88 -16.12 2.11 19.10
C ARG A 88 -15.73 3.21 20.07
N LYS A 89 -14.43 3.41 20.31
CA LYS A 89 -13.92 4.51 21.12
C LYS A 89 -14.27 5.86 20.48
N PHE A 90 -13.96 6.03 19.19
CA PHE A 90 -14.29 7.25 18.46
C PHE A 90 -15.78 7.59 18.52
N VAL A 91 -16.67 6.62 18.30
CA VAL A 91 -18.13 6.85 18.37
C VAL A 91 -18.55 7.29 19.78
N ARG A 92 -18.02 6.65 20.82
CA ARG A 92 -18.28 7.05 22.20
C ARG A 92 -17.83 8.48 22.46
N ASP A 93 -16.61 8.82 22.07
CA ASP A 93 -16.04 10.15 22.24
C ASP A 93 -16.91 11.20 21.51
N VAL A 94 -17.36 10.92 20.28
CA VAL A 94 -18.29 11.81 19.55
C VAL A 94 -19.61 11.97 20.29
N VAL A 95 -20.23 10.88 20.74
CA VAL A 95 -21.53 10.96 21.45
C VAL A 95 -21.41 11.74 22.75
N GLU A 96 -20.36 11.53 23.53
CA GLU A 96 -20.13 12.25 24.80
C GLU A 96 -19.88 13.75 24.60
N ASN A 97 -19.29 14.15 23.46
CA ASN A 97 -18.97 15.55 23.18
C ASN A 97 -20.01 16.29 22.31
N VAL A 98 -20.93 15.58 21.65
CA VAL A 98 -21.97 16.19 20.80
C VAL A 98 -23.29 16.41 21.58
N VAL A 99 -23.53 15.69 22.68
CA VAL A 99 -24.74 15.86 23.51
C VAL A 99 -24.57 17.02 24.53
N VAL A 100 -23.95 18.12 24.10
CA VAL A 100 -23.91 19.41 24.82
C VAL A 100 -24.96 20.35 24.23
#